data_AF-B7PD05-F1
#
_entry.id   AF-B7PD05-F1
#
_cell.length_a   1.000
_cell.length_b   1.000
_cell.length_c   1.000
_cell.angle_alpha   90.00
_cell.angle_beta   90.00
_cell.angle_gamma   90.00
#
_symmetry.space_group_name_H-M   'P 1'
#
loop_
_entity.id
_entity.type
_entity.pdbx_description
1 polymer ?
#
loop_
_entity_poly.entity_id
_entity_poly.type
_entity_poly.pdbx_seq_one_letter_code
_entity_poly.pdbx_strand_id
1 'polypeptide(L)' 'CLGNHEFDDGPEGLAPFLKRMKSANVTVLGTNLETKDEPKLNGIEVLKSVVYDINGVKMGVMGVVTTETLTIAKP' A
#
# COMPACT_ATOMS: atom_id res chain seq x y z
N CYS A 1 -1.78 -4.21 -5.37
CA CYS A 1 -2.16 -3.83 -3.99
C CYS A 1 -1.19 -4.51 -3.04
N LEU A 2 -1.30 -4.24 -1.74
CA LEU A 2 -0.59 -5.01 -0.71
C LEU A 2 -1.39 -6.27 -0.38
N GLY A 3 -0.69 -7.39 -0.14
CA GLY A 3 -1.17 -8.59 0.51
C GLY A 3 -0.63 -8.69 1.94
N ASN A 4 -1.02 -9.74 2.66
CA ASN A 4 -0.58 -9.94 4.05
C ASN A 4 0.94 -10.17 4.16
N HIS A 5 1.55 -10.82 3.17
CA HIS A 5 2.99 -11.15 3.18
C HIS A 5 3.89 -9.92 3.10
N GLU A 6 3.42 -8.79 2.56
CA GLU A 6 4.17 -7.54 2.60
C GLU A 6 4.35 -6.98 4.03
N PHE A 7 3.69 -7.57 5.03
CA PHE A 7 3.76 -7.20 6.44
C PHE A 7 4.48 -8.26 7.30
N ASP A 8 5.03 -9.35 6.73
CA ASP A 8 5.66 -10.43 7.50
C ASP A 8 6.86 -9.94 8.36
N ASP A 9 7.58 -8.96 7.82
CA ASP A 9 8.74 -8.32 8.41
C ASP A 9 8.44 -6.92 8.99
N GLY A 10 7.14 -6.57 9.06
CA GLY A 10 6.67 -5.28 9.57
C GLY A 10 7.14 -4.06 8.80
N PRO A 11 7.08 -2.86 9.42
CA PRO A 11 7.44 -1.61 8.77
C PRO A 11 8.87 -1.57 8.22
N GLU A 12 9.81 -2.28 8.84
CA GLU A 12 11.19 -2.43 8.39
C GLU A 12 11.30 -3.12 7.02
N GLY A 13 10.47 -4.14 6.77
CA GLY A 13 10.40 -4.84 5.49
C GLY A 13 9.57 -4.10 4.44
N LEU A 14 8.47 -3.46 4.87
CA LEU A 14 7.55 -2.76 3.99
C LEU A 14 8.12 -1.46 3.42
N ALA A 15 8.84 -0.67 4.24
CA ALA A 15 9.42 0.61 3.81
C ALA A 15 10.33 0.50 2.56
N PRO A 16 11.34 -0.40 2.49
CA PRO A 16 12.16 -0.54 1.30
C PRO A 16 11.37 -1.08 0.10
N PHE A 17 10.35 -1.92 0.30
CA PHE A 17 9.46 -2.36 -0.78
C PHE A 17 8.73 -1.17 -1.41
N LEU A 18 8.09 -0.33 -0.60
CA LEU A 18 7.34 0.84 -1.09
C LEU A 18 8.26 1.86 -1.79
N LYS A 19 9.48 2.08 -1.27
CA LYS A 19 10.48 2.93 -1.94
C LYS A 19 10.86 2.40 -3.32
N ARG A 20 11.03 1.09 -3.46
CA ARG A 20 11.30 0.44 -4.76
C ARG A 20 10.13 0.61 -5.73
N MET A 21 8.90 0.40 -5.27
CA MET A 21 7.70 0.59 -6.10
C MET A 21 7.56 2.03 -6.58
N LYS A 22 7.77 3.01 -5.69
CA LYS A 22 7.79 4.43 -6.06
C LYS A 22 8.87 4.73 -7.11
N SER A 23 10.07 4.19 -6.94
CA SER A 23 11.19 4.38 -7.88
C SER A 23 10.92 3.75 -9.25
N ALA A 24 10.15 2.65 -9.28
CA ALA A 24 9.72 1.97 -10.49
C ALA A 24 8.45 2.57 -11.12
N ASN A 25 7.92 3.67 -10.58
CA ASN A 25 6.66 4.29 -10.99
C ASN A 25 5.45 3.34 -10.91
N VAL A 26 5.46 2.46 -9.90
CA VAL A 26 4.37 1.52 -9.62
C VAL A 26 3.49 2.08 -8.50
N THR A 27 2.21 2.27 -8.80
CA THR A 27 1.22 2.71 -7.82
C THR A 27 0.84 1.56 -6.87
N VAL A 28 1.08 1.77 -5.58
CA VAL A 28 0.64 0.86 -4.51
C VAL A 28 -0.62 1.43 -3.85
N LEU A 29 -1.62 0.58 -3.68
CA LEU A 29 -2.91 0.92 -3.09
C LEU A 29 -3.16 0.16 -1.79
N GLY A 30 -3.66 0.86 -0.78
CA GLY A 30 -3.98 0.36 0.56
C GLY A 30 -5.11 1.17 1.21
N THR A 31 -6.34 0.98 0.73
CA THR A 31 -7.55 1.71 1.14
C THR A 31 -7.81 1.62 2.65
N ASN A 32 -7.64 0.43 3.24
CA ASN A 32 -7.89 0.18 4.65
C ASN A 32 -6.64 0.29 5.55
N LEU A 33 -5.53 0.86 5.07
CA LEU A 33 -4.28 0.97 5.84
C LEU A 33 -4.07 2.38 6.40
N GLU A 34 -3.77 2.52 7.68
CA GLU A 34 -3.28 3.78 8.27
C GLU A 34 -1.77 3.67 8.48
N THR A 35 -1.01 4.64 7.95
CA THR A 35 0.46 4.61 7.96
C THR A 35 1.08 5.90 8.48
N LYS A 36 0.26 6.94 8.73
CA LYS A 36 0.74 8.27 9.14
C LYS A 36 1.50 8.28 10.46
N ASP A 37 1.19 7.33 11.34
CA ASP A 37 1.74 7.24 12.70
C ASP A 37 2.94 6.27 12.78
N GLU A 38 3.37 5.70 11.65
CA GLU A 38 4.49 4.74 11.59
C GLU A 38 5.80 5.45 11.17
N PRO A 39 6.77 5.64 12.10
CA PRO A 39 7.99 6.40 11.83
C PRO A 39 8.83 5.88 10.66
N LYS A 40 8.83 4.56 10.40
CA LYS A 40 9.58 3.94 9.29
C LYS A 40 8.98 4.24 7.91
N LEU A 41 7.69 4.57 7.87
CA LEU A 41 6.96 4.91 6.66
C LEU A 41 6.85 6.42 6.42
N ASN A 42 7.42 7.25 7.30
CA ASN A 42 7.46 8.70 7.13
C ASN A 42 7.98 9.11 5.74
N GLY A 43 7.21 9.94 5.05
CA GLY A 43 7.53 10.41 3.70
C GLY A 43 7.29 9.39 2.57
N ILE A 44 6.72 8.22 2.90
CA ILE A 44 6.23 7.24 1.93
C ILE A 44 4.71 7.32 1.90
N GLU A 45 4.15 7.62 0.74
CA GLU A 45 2.70 7.68 0.56
C GLU A 45 2.19 6.36 0.01
N VAL A 46 1.18 5.79 0.68
CA VAL A 46 0.37 4.68 0.16
C VAL A 46 -1.00 5.24 -0.21
N LEU A 47 -1.33 5.22 -1.49
CA LEU A 47 -2.57 5.80 -1.98
C LEU A 47 -3.78 4.96 -1.55
N LYS A 48 -4.87 5.64 -1.20
CA LYS A 48 -6.14 4.98 -0.86
C LYS A 48 -6.87 4.48 -2.11
N SER A 49 -6.76 5.22 -3.20
CA SER A 49 -7.37 4.91 -4.49
C SER A 49 -6.64 5.66 -5.60
N VAL A 50 -6.93 5.28 -6.85
CA VAL A 50 -6.53 6.02 -8.05
C VAL A 50 -7.69 5.98 -9.04
N VAL A 51 -7.86 7.05 -9.83
CA VAL A 51 -8.82 7.09 -10.92
C VAL A 51 -8.04 7.20 -12.23
N TYR A 52 -8.28 6.24 -13.13
CA TYR A 52 -7.79 6.30 -14.50
C TYR A 52 -8.90 6.82 -15.41
N ASP A 53 -8.54 7.68 -16.37
CA ASP A 53 -9.43 8.05 -17.48
C ASP A 53 -8.97 7.29 -18.72
N ILE A 54 -9.82 6.39 -19.23
CA ILE A 54 -9.54 5.57 -20.41
C ILE A 54 -10.62 5.89 -21.44
N ASN A 55 -10.28 6.69 -22.45
CA ASN A 55 -11.17 7.11 -23.52
C ASN A 55 -12.48 7.77 -23.02
N GLY A 56 -12.40 8.60 -21.97
CA GLY A 56 -13.56 9.26 -21.36
C GLY A 56 -14.30 8.42 -20.32
N VAL A 57 -13.88 7.17 -20.08
CA VAL A 57 -14.40 6.32 -19.02
C VAL A 57 -13.51 6.42 -17.79
N LYS A 58 -14.07 6.91 -16.68
CA LYS A 58 -13.38 6.97 -15.39
C LYS A 58 -13.43 5.61 -14.69
N MET A 59 -12.27 4.99 -14.46
CA MET A 59 -12.11 3.76 -13.71
C MET A 59 -11.45 4.02 -12.37
N GLY A 60 -12.20 3.85 -11.28
CA GLY A 60 -11.66 3.91 -9.92
C GLY A 60 -11.07 2.56 -9.51
N VAL A 61 -9.85 2.57 -8.98
CA VAL A 61 -9.17 1.39 -8.46
C VAL A 61 -8.89 1.58 -6.97
N MET A 62 -9.23 0.58 -6.18
CA MET A 62 -9.02 0.52 -4.74
C MET A 62 -8.33 -0.80 -4.39
N GLY A 63 -7.51 -0.81 -3.35
CA GLY A 63 -6.80 -2.00 -2.89
C GLY A 63 -7.06 -2.24 -1.42
N VAL A 64 -7.64 -3.38 -1.07
CA VAL A 64 -7.95 -3.74 0.32
C VAL A 64 -7.08 -4.92 0.73
N VAL A 65 -6.51 -4.84 1.93
CA VAL A 65 -5.76 -5.94 2.55
C VAL A 65 -6.69 -6.70 3.49
N THR A 66 -6.61 -8.03 3.51
CA THR A 66 -7.40 -8.87 4.43
C THR A 66 -7.16 -8.46 5.89
N THR A 67 -8.22 -8.44 6.71
CA THR A 67 -8.12 -8.14 8.14
C THR A 67 -7.38 -9.23 8.92
N GLU A 68 -7.26 -10.44 8.36
CA GLU A 68 -6.44 -11.52 8.92
C GLU A 68 -4.97 -11.14 9.04
N THR A 69 -4.49 -10.13 8.29
CA THR A 69 -3.13 -9.60 8.41
C THR A 69 -2.77 -9.23 9.86
N LEU A 70 -3.75 -8.77 10.65
CA LEU A 70 -3.58 -8.45 12.08
C LEU A 70 -3.18 -9.66 12.94
N THR A 71 -3.45 -10.88 12.48
CA THR A 71 -3.19 -12.12 13.21
C THR A 71 -2.15 -13.03 12.54
N ILE A 72 -1.93 -12.91 11.23
CA ILE A 72 -1.04 -13.79 10.45
C ILE A 72 0.28 -13.14 10.02
N ALA A 73 0.41 -11.82 10.19
CA ALA A 73 1.61 -11.06 9.84
C ALA A 73 1.98 -10.09 10.98
N LYS A 74 2.88 -9.14 10.71
CA LYS A 74 3.30 -8.11 11.66
C LYS A 74 2.96 -6.70 11.13
N PRO A 75 1.68 -6.37 10.93
CA PRO A 75 1.28 -5.08 10.39
C PRO A 75 1.60 -3.90 11.31
#